data_AF-A0A7X9DQC5-F1
#
_entry.id   AF-A0A7X9DQC5-F1
#
_cell.length_a   1.000
_cell.length_b   1.000
_cell.length_c   1.000
_cell.angle_alpha   90.00
_cell.angle_beta   90.00
_cell.angle_gamma   90.00
#
_symmetry.space_group_name_H-M   'P 1'
#
loop_
_entity.id
_entity.type
_entity.pdbx_description
1 polymer ?
#
loop_
_entity_poly.entity_id
_entity_poly.type
_entity_poly.pdbx_seq_one_letter_code
_entity_poly.pdbx_strand_id
1 'polypeptide(L)'
;RDYSYVGSFYAFSIWIGLGVAAIWEVLGRKKEILKAILVTALCLLFVPGIMARENWDDHDRSGRYTTRDLAANYLKTCAPGAILFTNGDNDTFPLWYCQEVEGIRTDVRVCNLMLLNMDWYIDQMKRKAYGSDPMPLSMTRDKYISGRRNQIYLLDRIKEPINVEDAVKFVLSDDPRTKTIPNYPELVDHIPGKNFRIPVDTSVVLVNGTVKRKDASLIEPFVPWTISRNSISKSEFAVMDLFATNKWHRPVYFASVGTEGSFGLNDYTQLEGFAWRFVPIKTPGRNFFTYGRIDTDILYDNLMNKFSWGRMNAPDVYLDFFTIRTIAVVRMRSQFNRLAEALLQEGKKDSALNVLDRIMELTPNSKVPYDYFTPGTIEGYYKAGAIDKANQILDEFALMLDKDLSYFFGLKKKFAERASLDIQECLQSLQQLMVLARTYNQNEKADKLEQDFTFYYQQFQNL
;
A
#
# COMPACT_ATOMS: atom_id res chain seq x y z
N ARG A 1 -5.70 -18.14 -14.94
CA ARG A 1 -4.66 -17.45 -15.76
C ARG A 1 -3.87 -18.49 -16.56
N ASP A 2 -4.52 -19.59 -16.93
CA ASP A 2 -3.79 -20.81 -17.26
C ASP A 2 -3.19 -20.69 -18.66
N TYR A 3 -3.82 -19.89 -19.53
CA TYR A 3 -3.29 -19.48 -20.83
C TYR A 3 -1.90 -18.84 -20.76
N SER A 4 -1.52 -18.20 -19.65
CA SER A 4 -0.19 -17.59 -19.48
C SER A 4 0.91 -18.64 -19.19
N TYR A 5 0.54 -19.81 -18.67
CA TYR A 5 1.48 -20.86 -18.26
C TYR A 5 1.46 -22.10 -19.17
N VAL A 6 0.48 -22.21 -20.07
CA VAL A 6 0.37 -23.31 -21.04
C VAL A 6 1.67 -23.48 -21.85
N GLY A 7 2.26 -22.38 -22.32
CA GLY A 7 3.52 -22.41 -23.07
C GLY A 7 4.70 -22.99 -22.26
N SER A 8 4.82 -22.61 -20.98
CA SER A 8 5.84 -23.19 -20.10
C SER A 8 5.60 -24.67 -19.85
N PHE A 9 4.34 -25.10 -19.65
CA PHE A 9 4.03 -26.53 -19.47
C PHE A 9 4.38 -27.37 -20.69
N TYR A 10 4.18 -26.86 -21.91
CA TYR A 10 4.62 -27.56 -23.12
C TYR A 10 6.14 -27.69 -23.16
N ALA A 11 6.87 -26.61 -22.90
CA ALA A 11 8.33 -26.64 -22.89
C ALA A 11 8.86 -27.67 -21.88
N PHE A 12 8.38 -27.63 -20.63
CA PHE A 12 8.78 -28.59 -19.60
C PHE A 12 8.36 -30.02 -19.93
N SER A 13 7.17 -30.24 -20.49
CA SER A 13 6.73 -31.58 -20.88
C SER A 13 7.62 -32.20 -21.97
N ILE A 14 8.08 -31.40 -22.94
CA ILE A 14 9.03 -31.85 -23.97
C ILE A 14 10.35 -32.26 -23.32
N TRP A 15 10.91 -31.42 -22.44
CA TRP A 15 12.17 -31.73 -21.74
C TRP A 15 12.05 -32.96 -20.84
N ILE A 16 10.94 -33.12 -20.12
CA ILE A 16 10.66 -34.32 -19.33
C ILE A 16 10.59 -35.54 -20.26
N GLY A 17 9.90 -35.45 -21.41
CA GLY A 17 9.84 -36.52 -22.39
C GLY A 17 11.21 -36.94 -22.93
N LEU A 18 12.06 -35.95 -23.26
CA LEU A 18 13.45 -36.20 -23.68
C LEU A 18 14.28 -36.84 -22.55
N GLY A 19 14.09 -36.41 -21.30
CA GLY A 19 14.75 -37.02 -20.14
C GLY A 19 14.33 -38.47 -19.91
N VAL A 20 13.03 -38.76 -20.02
CA VAL A 20 12.49 -40.13 -19.95
C VAL A 20 13.09 -41.00 -21.06
N ALA A 21 13.18 -40.49 -22.29
CA ALA A 21 13.80 -41.19 -23.41
C ALA A 21 15.29 -41.48 -23.16
N ALA A 22 16.03 -40.53 -22.59
CA ALA A 22 17.44 -40.73 -22.24
C ALA A 22 17.63 -41.83 -21.17
N ILE A 23 16.81 -41.83 -20.12
CA ILE A 23 16.85 -42.89 -19.07
C ILE A 23 16.52 -44.26 -19.68
N TRP A 24 15.56 -44.30 -20.60
CA TRP A 24 15.19 -45.50 -21.33
C TRP A 24 16.38 -46.07 -22.12
N GLU A 25 17.13 -45.24 -22.82
CA GLU A 25 18.34 -45.66 -23.57
C GLU A 25 19.45 -46.17 -22.63
N VAL A 26 19.70 -45.49 -21.51
CA VAL A 26 20.73 -45.86 -20.53
C VAL A 26 20.47 -47.25 -19.92
N LEU A 27 19.21 -47.66 -19.75
CA LEU A 27 18.87 -48.98 -19.21
C LEU A 27 19.18 -50.16 -20.16
N GLY A 28 19.65 -49.89 -21.38
CA GLY A 28 20.31 -50.87 -22.26
C GLY A 28 19.37 -51.96 -22.81
N ARG A 29 19.80 -53.22 -22.84
CA ARG A 29 19.04 -54.36 -23.44
C ARG A 29 18.25 -55.20 -22.44
N LYS A 30 17.62 -54.58 -21.42
CA LYS A 30 16.67 -55.28 -20.53
C LYS A 30 15.39 -55.70 -21.27
N LYS A 31 14.55 -56.56 -20.66
CA LYS A 31 13.20 -56.87 -21.20
C LYS A 31 12.34 -55.60 -21.20
N GLU A 32 11.61 -55.37 -22.28
CA GLU A 32 10.84 -54.15 -22.54
C GLU A 32 9.87 -53.79 -21.39
N ILE A 33 9.11 -54.76 -20.87
CA ILE A 33 8.21 -54.55 -19.73
C ILE A 33 8.98 -54.12 -18.48
N LEU A 34 10.11 -54.77 -18.20
CA LEU A 34 10.93 -54.44 -17.02
C LEU A 34 11.55 -53.04 -17.14
N LYS A 35 11.97 -52.64 -18.35
CA LYS A 35 12.44 -51.27 -18.59
C LYS A 35 11.35 -50.25 -18.35
N ALA A 36 10.16 -50.45 -18.92
CA ALA A 36 9.05 -49.52 -18.76
C ALA A 36 8.70 -49.32 -17.28
N ILE A 37 8.63 -50.41 -16.52
CA ILE A 37 8.41 -50.36 -15.07
C ILE A 37 9.53 -49.57 -14.38
N LEU A 38 10.79 -49.87 -14.67
CA LEU A 38 11.93 -49.21 -14.03
C LEU A 38 12.00 -47.72 -14.38
N VAL A 39 11.88 -47.33 -15.65
CA VAL A 39 11.89 -45.91 -16.05
C VAL A 39 10.76 -45.16 -15.36
N THR A 40 9.55 -45.71 -15.39
CA THR A 40 8.38 -45.09 -14.75
C THR A 40 8.60 -44.94 -13.25
N ALA A 41 9.04 -46.00 -12.57
CA ALA A 41 9.31 -45.97 -11.13
C ALA A 41 10.41 -44.98 -10.77
N LEU A 42 11.51 -44.95 -11.54
CA LEU A 42 12.61 -44.01 -11.32
C LEU A 42 12.13 -42.56 -11.50
N CYS A 43 11.42 -42.25 -12.57
CA CYS A 43 10.91 -40.91 -12.82
C CYS A 43 9.90 -40.48 -11.75
N LEU A 44 8.95 -41.34 -11.37
CA LEU A 44 7.94 -41.04 -10.36
C LEU A 44 8.51 -40.97 -8.93
N LEU A 45 9.64 -41.63 -8.66
CA LEU A 45 10.31 -41.55 -7.37
C LEU A 45 11.23 -40.33 -7.29
N PHE A 46 12.14 -40.20 -8.25
CA PHE A 46 13.22 -39.22 -8.17
C PHE A 46 12.77 -37.81 -8.58
N VAL A 47 11.88 -37.64 -9.56
CA VAL A 47 11.44 -36.29 -9.95
C VAL A 47 10.64 -35.63 -8.82
N PRO A 48 9.52 -36.20 -8.32
CA PRO A 48 8.83 -35.63 -7.17
C PRO A 48 9.67 -35.67 -5.89
N GLY A 49 10.50 -36.69 -5.69
CA GLY A 49 11.35 -36.82 -4.50
C GLY A 49 12.39 -35.71 -4.38
N ILE A 50 13.07 -35.35 -5.48
CA ILE A 50 14.00 -34.21 -5.52
C ILE A 50 13.22 -32.90 -5.36
N MET A 51 12.10 -32.74 -6.07
CA MET A 51 11.27 -31.53 -5.93
C MET A 51 10.79 -31.32 -4.49
N ALA A 52 10.36 -32.39 -3.82
CA ALA A 52 9.96 -32.32 -2.41
C ALA A 52 11.17 -31.99 -1.52
N ARG A 53 12.30 -32.69 -1.66
CA ARG A 53 13.47 -32.45 -0.80
C ARG A 53 14.02 -31.03 -0.91
N GLU A 54 14.11 -30.50 -2.13
CA GLU A 54 14.76 -29.21 -2.39
C GLU A 54 13.81 -28.01 -2.21
N ASN A 55 12.49 -28.23 -2.18
CA ASN A 55 11.52 -27.14 -2.15
C ASN A 55 10.43 -27.32 -1.07
N TRP A 56 10.59 -28.23 -0.11
CA TRP A 56 9.56 -28.41 0.92
C TRP A 56 9.45 -27.20 1.83
N ASP A 57 10.58 -26.65 2.27
CA ASP A 57 10.66 -25.54 3.22
C ASP A 57 10.15 -24.22 2.64
N ASP A 58 10.47 -23.92 1.38
CA ASP A 58 10.02 -22.70 0.71
C ASP A 58 8.58 -22.81 0.15
N HIS A 59 8.08 -24.02 -0.14
CA HIS A 59 6.68 -24.26 -0.54
C HIS A 59 5.73 -24.55 0.62
N ASP A 60 6.21 -24.90 1.81
CA ASP A 60 5.34 -25.11 2.97
C ASP A 60 4.68 -23.80 3.40
N ARG A 61 3.36 -23.72 3.20
CA ARG A 61 2.54 -22.55 3.55
C ARG A 61 1.93 -22.64 4.94
N SER A 62 2.27 -23.67 5.71
CA SER A 62 1.81 -23.83 7.08
C SER A 62 2.15 -22.59 7.92
N GLY A 63 1.17 -22.08 8.67
CA GLY A 63 1.37 -20.90 9.52
C GLY A 63 1.53 -19.56 8.78
N ARG A 64 1.50 -19.52 7.44
CA ARG A 64 1.64 -18.28 6.65
C ARG A 64 0.31 -17.53 6.54
N TYR A 65 -0.04 -16.78 7.60
CA TYR A 65 -1.27 -15.99 7.65
C TYR A 65 -1.07 -14.49 7.40
N THR A 66 0.18 -14.04 7.19
CA THR A 66 0.55 -12.64 7.05
C THR A 66 -0.31 -11.90 6.03
N THR A 67 -0.46 -12.42 4.81
CA THR A 67 -1.24 -11.75 3.75
C THR A 67 -2.71 -11.57 4.12
N ARG A 68 -3.34 -12.60 4.71
CA ARG A 68 -4.72 -12.53 5.20
C ARG A 68 -4.85 -11.50 6.30
N ASP A 69 -3.95 -11.51 7.27
CA ASP A 69 -4.03 -10.63 8.44
C ASP A 69 -3.73 -9.17 8.09
N LEU A 70 -2.79 -8.90 7.18
CA LEU A 70 -2.56 -7.55 6.65
C LEU A 70 -3.81 -7.05 5.90
N ALA A 71 -4.46 -7.89 5.08
CA ALA A 71 -5.71 -7.54 4.40
C ALA A 71 -6.86 -7.28 5.40
N ALA A 72 -6.97 -8.10 6.44
CA ALA A 72 -7.92 -7.88 7.53
C ALA A 72 -7.64 -6.55 8.26
N ASN A 73 -6.37 -6.17 8.44
CA ASN A 73 -6.01 -4.91 9.08
C ASN A 73 -6.43 -3.67 8.27
N TYR A 74 -6.39 -3.72 6.92
CA TYR A 74 -6.98 -2.67 6.08
C TYR A 74 -8.47 -2.44 6.41
N LEU A 75 -9.22 -3.53 6.53
CA LEU A 75 -10.63 -3.45 6.89
C LEU A 75 -10.81 -2.98 8.34
N LYS A 76 -10.00 -3.47 9.28
CA LYS A 76 -10.03 -3.08 10.70
C LYS A 76 -9.61 -1.64 10.95
N THR A 77 -8.83 -1.00 10.06
CA THR A 77 -8.57 0.46 10.10
C THR A 77 -9.86 1.25 10.01
N CYS A 78 -10.80 0.79 9.17
CA CYS A 78 -11.95 1.60 8.80
C CYS A 78 -12.98 1.68 9.94
N ALA A 79 -13.55 2.86 10.19
CA ALA A 79 -14.71 3.03 11.05
C ALA A 79 -15.90 2.15 10.61
N PRO A 80 -16.86 1.84 11.50
CA PRO A 80 -18.02 1.03 11.15
C PRO A 80 -18.80 1.57 9.95
N GLY A 81 -19.16 0.68 9.03
CA GLY A 81 -19.94 1.02 7.84
C GLY A 81 -19.20 1.91 6.84
N ALA A 82 -17.87 2.07 6.92
CA ALA A 82 -17.12 2.93 6.02
C ALA A 82 -17.16 2.50 4.54
N ILE A 83 -16.73 3.39 3.66
CA ILE A 83 -16.33 3.09 2.28
C ILE A 83 -14.81 3.19 2.23
N LEU A 84 -14.16 2.14 1.73
CA LEU A 84 -12.73 2.08 1.49
C LEU A 84 -12.48 2.05 -0.01
N PHE A 85 -11.89 3.13 -0.52
CA PHE A 85 -11.42 3.19 -1.90
C PHE A 85 -10.06 2.52 -2.05
N THR A 86 -9.99 1.57 -2.96
CA THR A 86 -8.79 0.81 -3.33
C THR A 86 -8.46 1.09 -4.80
N ASN A 87 -7.23 0.85 -5.22
CA ASN A 87 -6.78 1.24 -6.55
C ASN A 87 -6.65 0.05 -7.50
N GLY A 88 -6.02 -1.04 -7.07
CA GLY A 88 -5.64 -2.14 -7.93
C GLY A 88 -5.91 -3.51 -7.32
N ASP A 89 -5.38 -4.54 -7.97
CA ASP A 89 -5.66 -5.93 -7.57
C ASP A 89 -5.10 -6.24 -6.17
N ASN A 90 -3.90 -5.73 -5.86
CA ASN A 90 -3.17 -6.05 -4.63
C ASN A 90 -3.80 -5.48 -3.35
N ASP A 91 -4.48 -4.34 -3.44
CA ASP A 91 -5.20 -3.71 -2.32
C ASP A 91 -6.71 -4.00 -2.36
N THR A 92 -7.21 -4.80 -3.32
CA THR A 92 -8.63 -5.13 -3.47
C THR A 92 -8.93 -6.60 -3.23
N PHE A 93 -8.27 -7.51 -3.96
CA PHE A 93 -8.63 -8.93 -3.93
C PHE A 93 -8.39 -9.60 -2.57
N PRO A 94 -7.30 -9.31 -1.83
CA PRO A 94 -7.13 -9.84 -0.48
C PRO A 94 -8.23 -9.37 0.49
N LEU A 95 -8.72 -8.14 0.32
CA LEU A 95 -9.80 -7.59 1.15
C LEU A 95 -11.12 -8.28 0.83
N TRP A 96 -11.44 -8.48 -0.45
CA TRP A 96 -12.60 -9.26 -0.84
C TRP A 96 -12.51 -10.70 -0.34
N TYR A 97 -11.35 -11.36 -0.43
CA TYR A 97 -11.19 -12.68 0.20
C TYR A 97 -11.54 -12.67 1.69
N CYS A 98 -11.05 -11.68 2.45
CA CYS A 98 -11.37 -11.55 3.86
C CYS A 98 -12.87 -11.34 4.12
N GLN A 99 -13.60 -10.68 3.21
CA GLN A 99 -15.04 -10.45 3.36
C GLN A 99 -15.88 -11.65 2.91
N GLU A 100 -15.60 -12.19 1.72
CA GLU A 100 -16.38 -13.23 1.04
C GLU A 100 -16.16 -14.62 1.65
N VAL A 101 -14.94 -14.90 2.11
CA VAL A 101 -14.57 -16.23 2.63
C VAL A 101 -14.47 -16.23 4.15
N GLU A 102 -13.78 -15.24 4.72
CA GLU A 102 -13.49 -15.20 6.17
C GLU A 102 -14.54 -14.41 6.97
N GLY A 103 -15.48 -13.72 6.31
CA GLY A 103 -16.56 -12.96 6.97
C GLY A 103 -16.08 -11.75 7.78
N ILE A 104 -14.87 -11.24 7.53
CA ILE A 104 -14.26 -10.16 8.31
C ILE A 104 -14.77 -8.81 7.81
N ARG A 105 -15.31 -7.97 8.71
CA ARG A 105 -15.68 -6.57 8.44
C ARG A 105 -16.54 -6.41 7.17
N THR A 106 -17.55 -7.25 7.04
CA THR A 106 -18.51 -7.22 5.92
C THR A 106 -19.41 -5.97 5.91
N ASP A 107 -19.28 -5.11 6.93
CA ASP A 107 -19.87 -3.77 6.99
C ASP A 107 -19.12 -2.72 6.14
N VAL A 108 -17.83 -2.92 5.88
CA VAL A 108 -17.00 -1.99 5.09
C VAL A 108 -17.27 -2.20 3.60
N ARG A 109 -17.53 -1.12 2.85
CA ARG A 109 -17.65 -1.20 1.39
C ARG A 109 -16.29 -1.01 0.75
N VAL A 110 -15.71 -2.09 0.22
CA VAL A 110 -14.49 -2.02 -0.60
C VAL A 110 -14.87 -1.64 -2.04
N CYS A 111 -14.39 -0.49 -2.50
CA CYS A 111 -14.66 0.05 -3.83
C CYS A 111 -13.36 0.26 -4.60
N ASN A 112 -13.11 -0.58 -5.61
CA ASN A 112 -11.97 -0.46 -6.49
C ASN A 112 -12.21 0.63 -7.55
N LEU A 113 -11.34 1.63 -7.58
CA LEU A 113 -11.47 2.81 -8.44
C LEU A 113 -11.26 2.49 -9.92
N MET A 114 -10.45 1.49 -10.28
CA MET A 114 -10.30 1.08 -11.67
C MET A 114 -11.57 0.41 -12.20
N LEU A 115 -12.19 -0.45 -11.39
CA LEU A 115 -13.46 -1.12 -11.72
C LEU A 115 -14.66 -0.18 -11.72
N LEU A 116 -14.63 0.91 -10.94
CA LEU A 116 -15.68 1.93 -10.90
C LEU A 116 -15.88 2.71 -12.21
N ASN A 117 -15.03 2.50 -13.21
CA ASN A 117 -15.29 2.95 -14.57
C ASN A 117 -16.33 2.08 -15.31
N MET A 118 -16.62 0.89 -14.81
CA MET A 118 -17.55 -0.06 -15.44
C MET A 118 -18.96 0.10 -14.87
N ASP A 119 -19.94 0.13 -15.76
CA ASP A 119 -21.35 0.31 -15.40
C ASP A 119 -21.89 -0.79 -14.46
N TRP A 120 -21.53 -2.04 -14.72
CA TRP A 120 -21.89 -3.18 -13.88
C TRP A 120 -21.30 -3.07 -12.45
N TYR A 121 -20.15 -2.44 -12.29
CA TYR A 121 -19.53 -2.28 -10.97
C TYR A 121 -20.19 -1.14 -10.20
N ILE A 122 -20.54 -0.04 -10.87
CA ILE A 122 -21.38 1.01 -10.26
C ILE A 122 -22.72 0.42 -9.81
N ASP A 123 -23.36 -0.43 -10.62
CA ASP A 123 -24.58 -1.14 -10.22
C ASP A 123 -24.38 -2.01 -8.96
N GLN A 124 -23.22 -2.68 -8.85
CA GLN A 124 -22.87 -3.48 -7.67
C GLN A 124 -22.67 -2.60 -6.42
N MET A 125 -22.03 -1.44 -6.57
CA MET A 125 -21.82 -0.48 -5.48
C MET A 125 -23.13 0.13 -4.97
N LYS A 126 -24.13 0.27 -5.85
CA LYS A 126 -25.47 0.76 -5.51
C LYS A 126 -26.40 -0.30 -4.91
N ARG A 127 -25.94 -1.54 -4.70
CA ARG A 127 -26.69 -2.60 -4.02
C ARG A 127 -26.13 -2.85 -2.63
N LYS A 128 -27.02 -3.20 -1.70
CA LYS A 128 -26.59 -3.69 -0.37
C LYS A 128 -25.77 -4.96 -0.57
N ALA A 129 -24.63 -5.06 0.10
CA ALA A 129 -23.78 -6.25 0.08
C ALA A 129 -23.42 -6.58 1.53
N TYR A 130 -23.85 -7.75 2.00
CA TYR A 130 -23.68 -8.17 3.39
C TYR A 130 -24.17 -7.11 4.38
N GLY A 131 -23.31 -6.71 5.33
CA GLY A 131 -23.57 -5.66 6.30
C GLY A 131 -23.42 -4.23 5.74
N SER A 132 -22.81 -4.06 4.57
CA SER A 132 -22.64 -2.74 3.95
C SER A 132 -23.91 -2.29 3.21
N ASP A 133 -24.41 -1.12 3.59
CA ASP A 133 -25.41 -0.40 2.82
C ASP A 133 -24.88 0.02 1.43
N PRO A 134 -25.80 0.27 0.46
CA PRO A 134 -25.45 0.86 -0.84
C PRO A 134 -24.57 2.10 -0.71
N MET A 135 -23.67 2.33 -1.68
CA MET A 135 -23.01 3.62 -1.79
C MET A 135 -24.05 4.70 -2.14
N PRO A 136 -24.03 5.86 -1.46
CA PRO A 136 -24.90 6.97 -1.81
C PRO A 136 -24.41 7.54 -3.14
N LEU A 137 -25.16 7.30 -4.21
CA LEU A 137 -24.90 7.82 -5.55
C LEU A 137 -26.23 8.29 -6.13
N SER A 138 -26.28 9.54 -6.60
CA SER A 138 -27.50 10.12 -7.18
C SER A 138 -27.70 9.71 -8.64
N MET A 139 -26.63 9.37 -9.36
CA MET A 139 -26.70 9.01 -10.77
C MET A 139 -27.60 7.79 -11.01
N THR A 140 -28.53 7.87 -11.97
CA THR A 140 -29.33 6.73 -12.44
C THR A 140 -28.58 5.92 -13.49
N ARG A 141 -28.98 4.67 -13.74
CA ARG A 141 -28.22 3.74 -14.60
C ARG A 141 -27.93 4.28 -15.99
N ASP A 142 -28.91 4.93 -16.62
CA ASP A 142 -28.78 5.60 -17.92
C ASP A 142 -27.67 6.66 -17.97
N LYS A 143 -27.27 7.21 -16.81
CA LYS A 143 -26.23 8.24 -16.72
C LYS A 143 -24.81 7.66 -16.78
N TYR A 144 -24.62 6.37 -16.52
CA TYR A 144 -23.29 5.75 -16.43
C TYR A 144 -23.12 4.46 -17.24
N ILE A 145 -24.12 4.01 -18.00
CA ILE A 145 -23.97 2.88 -18.95
C ILE A 145 -22.75 3.06 -19.85
N SER A 146 -22.21 1.95 -20.37
CA SER A 146 -21.08 1.98 -21.30
C SER A 146 -21.24 3.04 -22.40
N GLY A 147 -20.19 3.86 -22.60
CA GLY A 147 -20.16 4.97 -23.56
C GLY A 147 -20.65 6.32 -23.01
N ARG A 148 -21.35 6.36 -21.86
CA ARG A 148 -21.74 7.61 -21.20
C ARG A 148 -20.68 8.06 -20.19
N ARG A 149 -20.30 9.34 -20.22
CA ARG A 149 -19.42 9.97 -19.20
C ARG A 149 -18.14 9.19 -18.90
N ASN A 150 -17.60 8.47 -19.89
CA ASN A 150 -16.32 7.79 -19.75
C ASN A 150 -15.19 8.79 -19.47
N GLN A 151 -15.33 9.99 -20.03
CA GLN A 151 -14.48 11.14 -19.78
C GLN A 151 -15.38 12.38 -19.64
N ILE A 152 -15.13 13.21 -18.63
CA ILE A 152 -15.77 14.51 -18.42
C ILE A 152 -14.68 15.57 -18.43
N TYR A 153 -14.80 16.59 -19.26
CA TYR A 153 -13.78 17.63 -19.38
C TYR A 153 -13.91 18.69 -18.30
N LEU A 154 -12.79 19.19 -17.79
CA LEU A 154 -12.73 20.31 -16.85
C LEU A 154 -12.25 21.56 -17.58
N LEU A 155 -13.12 22.54 -17.70
CA LEU A 155 -12.85 23.79 -18.41
C LEU A 155 -12.62 24.89 -17.39
N ASP A 156 -11.45 25.53 -17.45
CA ASP A 156 -11.04 26.50 -16.44
C ASP A 156 -11.67 27.90 -16.65
N ARG A 157 -13.01 27.95 -16.64
CA ARG A 157 -13.82 29.17 -16.87
C ARG A 157 -14.22 29.86 -15.57
N ILE A 158 -14.74 29.11 -14.60
CA ILE A 158 -15.07 29.57 -13.27
C ILE A 158 -13.85 29.33 -12.38
N LYS A 159 -13.32 30.40 -11.79
CA LYS A 159 -12.13 30.32 -10.93
C LYS A 159 -12.51 30.04 -9.48
N GLU A 160 -13.68 30.50 -9.07
CA GLU A 160 -14.26 30.31 -7.75
C GLU A 160 -14.53 28.81 -7.48
N PRO A 161 -14.31 28.32 -6.24
CA PRO A 161 -14.60 26.94 -5.89
C PRO A 161 -16.09 26.58 -6.07
N ILE A 162 -16.39 25.69 -7.00
CA ILE A 162 -17.74 25.18 -7.29
C ILE A 162 -18.15 24.18 -6.20
N ASN A 163 -19.36 24.29 -5.66
CA ASN A 163 -19.87 23.26 -4.75
C ASN A 163 -19.95 21.91 -5.50
N VAL A 164 -19.40 20.85 -4.92
CA VAL A 164 -19.41 19.51 -5.52
C VAL A 164 -20.83 19.04 -5.91
N GLU A 165 -21.84 19.43 -5.13
CA GLU A 165 -23.24 19.11 -5.43
C GLU A 165 -23.73 19.79 -6.72
N ASP A 166 -23.35 21.06 -6.93
CA ASP A 166 -23.72 21.82 -8.12
C ASP A 166 -22.97 21.30 -9.36
N ALA A 167 -21.71 20.91 -9.21
CA ALA A 167 -20.92 20.29 -10.27
C ALA A 167 -21.56 18.97 -10.74
N VAL A 168 -21.99 18.12 -9.80
CA VAL A 168 -22.67 16.85 -10.10
C VAL A 168 -24.01 17.10 -10.79
N LYS A 169 -24.84 18.02 -10.27
CA LYS A 169 -26.11 18.41 -10.90
C LYS A 169 -25.92 18.94 -12.33
N PHE A 170 -24.89 19.76 -12.55
CA PHE A 170 -24.55 20.29 -13.87
C PHE A 170 -24.25 19.16 -14.87
N VAL A 171 -23.43 18.18 -14.48
CA VAL A 171 -23.07 17.05 -15.35
C VAL A 171 -24.23 16.06 -15.53
N LEU A 172 -25.11 15.90 -14.55
CA LEU A 172 -26.26 14.99 -14.66
C LEU A 172 -27.44 15.60 -15.44
N SER A 173 -27.48 16.92 -15.59
CA SER A 173 -28.49 17.62 -16.39
C SER A 173 -28.52 17.15 -17.85
N ASP A 174 -29.72 16.97 -18.39
CA ASP A 174 -29.96 16.70 -19.82
C ASP A 174 -30.16 17.98 -20.63
N ASP A 175 -30.10 19.15 -20.00
CA ASP A 175 -30.19 20.44 -20.69
C ASP A 175 -28.98 20.63 -21.61
N PRO A 176 -29.18 20.80 -22.94
CA PRO A 176 -28.08 20.97 -23.89
C PRO A 176 -27.12 22.11 -23.52
N ARG A 177 -27.60 23.16 -22.84
CA ARG A 177 -26.78 24.30 -22.40
C ARG A 177 -25.66 23.89 -21.44
N THR A 178 -25.84 22.80 -20.69
CA THR A 178 -24.82 22.24 -19.80
C THR A 178 -23.80 21.37 -20.53
N LYS A 179 -24.03 21.09 -21.81
CA LYS A 179 -23.16 20.26 -22.67
C LYS A 179 -22.49 21.06 -23.79
N THR A 180 -22.92 22.29 -24.02
CA THR A 180 -22.36 23.15 -25.07
C THR A 180 -21.06 23.81 -24.60
N ILE A 181 -20.04 23.72 -25.45
CA ILE A 181 -18.77 24.44 -25.33
C ILE A 181 -18.69 25.41 -26.53
N PRO A 182 -18.43 26.72 -26.34
CA PRO A 182 -18.28 27.64 -27.47
C PRO A 182 -17.23 27.15 -28.45
N ASN A 183 -17.55 27.22 -29.75
CA ASN A 183 -16.71 26.76 -30.85
C ASN A 183 -16.45 25.24 -30.88
N TYR A 184 -17.23 24.43 -30.15
CA TYR A 184 -17.22 22.98 -30.27
C TYR A 184 -18.61 22.49 -30.71
N PRO A 185 -18.73 21.79 -31.86
CA PRO A 185 -20.02 21.46 -32.46
C PRO A 185 -20.77 20.34 -31.72
N GLU A 186 -20.06 19.45 -31.02
CA GLU A 186 -20.67 18.33 -30.33
C GLU A 186 -21.06 18.69 -28.89
N LEU A 187 -22.09 18.01 -28.37
CA LEU A 187 -22.46 18.11 -26.97
C LEU A 187 -21.53 17.24 -26.13
N VAL A 188 -20.86 17.84 -25.16
CA VAL A 188 -19.85 17.17 -24.35
C VAL A 188 -20.13 17.37 -22.87
N ASP A 189 -20.09 16.27 -22.12
CA ASP A 189 -20.09 16.33 -20.67
C ASP A 189 -18.83 17.05 -20.17
N HIS A 190 -19.04 18.18 -19.50
CA HIS A 190 -17.95 18.98 -18.94
C HIS A 190 -18.37 19.62 -17.62
N ILE A 191 -17.41 20.18 -16.92
CA ILE A 191 -17.59 21.04 -15.76
C ILE A 191 -16.88 22.37 -16.05
N PRO A 192 -17.53 23.52 -15.86
CA PRO A 192 -16.95 24.82 -16.17
C PRO A 192 -15.99 25.34 -15.09
N GLY A 193 -15.27 24.46 -14.38
CA GLY A 193 -14.23 24.84 -13.44
C GLY A 193 -13.35 23.65 -13.04
N LYS A 194 -12.23 23.97 -12.37
CA LYS A 194 -11.26 22.99 -11.84
C LYS A 194 -11.13 23.00 -10.32
N ASN A 195 -11.73 24.01 -9.68
CA ASN A 195 -11.73 24.20 -8.24
C ASN A 195 -13.10 23.84 -7.69
N PHE A 196 -13.11 22.97 -6.69
CA PHE A 196 -14.30 22.46 -6.04
C PHE A 196 -14.24 22.72 -4.53
N ARG A 197 -15.39 22.67 -3.89
CA ARG A 197 -15.50 22.64 -2.43
C ARG A 197 -16.51 21.59 -2.00
N ILE A 198 -16.17 20.85 -0.95
CA ILE A 198 -17.05 19.90 -0.27
C ILE A 198 -17.49 20.57 1.04
N PRO A 199 -18.75 21.03 1.16
CA PRO A 199 -19.24 21.64 2.39
C PRO A 199 -19.11 20.72 3.59
N VAL A 200 -18.80 21.26 4.76
CA VAL A 200 -18.67 20.50 6.01
C VAL A 200 -19.78 20.89 6.95
N ASP A 201 -20.55 19.89 7.38
CA ASP A 201 -21.46 20.04 8.50
C ASP A 201 -20.72 19.64 9.79
N THR A 202 -20.28 20.65 10.54
CA THR A 202 -19.54 20.47 11.80
C THR A 202 -20.31 19.62 12.80
N SER A 203 -21.65 19.70 12.81
CA SER A 203 -22.46 18.90 13.74
C SER A 203 -22.40 17.41 13.39
N VAL A 204 -22.50 17.07 12.11
CA VAL A 204 -22.46 15.68 11.63
C VAL A 204 -21.10 15.05 11.89
N VAL A 205 -20.00 15.73 11.54
CA VAL A 205 -18.64 15.18 11.68
C VAL A 205 -18.21 15.01 13.13
N LEU A 206 -18.77 15.79 14.05
CA LEU A 206 -18.55 15.63 15.50
C LEU A 206 -19.41 14.51 16.09
N VAL A 207 -20.69 14.43 15.69
CA VAL A 207 -21.64 13.41 16.21
C VAL A 207 -21.24 12.01 15.78
N ASN A 208 -20.81 11.83 14.52
CA ASN A 208 -20.41 10.51 14.00
C ASN A 208 -18.95 10.13 14.27
N GLY A 209 -18.22 10.95 15.02
CA GLY A 209 -16.82 10.69 15.39
C GLY A 209 -15.84 10.74 14.21
N THR A 210 -16.14 11.49 13.15
CA THR A 210 -15.16 11.83 12.10
C THR A 210 -14.09 12.76 12.61
N VAL A 211 -14.46 13.68 13.50
CA VAL A 211 -13.52 14.52 14.23
C VAL A 211 -13.84 14.44 15.72
N LYS A 212 -12.81 14.31 16.57
CA LYS A 212 -12.98 14.35 18.02
C LYS A 212 -13.30 15.77 18.48
N ARG A 213 -14.07 15.89 19.56
CA ARG A 213 -14.44 17.20 20.13
C ARG A 213 -13.23 18.08 20.48
N LYS A 214 -12.11 17.49 20.92
CA LYS A 214 -10.86 18.22 21.19
C LYS A 214 -10.29 18.95 19.97
N ASP A 215 -10.59 18.46 18.77
CA ASP A 215 -10.12 18.99 17.49
C ASP A 215 -11.20 19.83 16.78
N ALA A 216 -12.32 20.12 17.43
CA ALA A 216 -13.47 20.80 16.80
C ALA A 216 -13.10 22.17 16.22
N SER A 217 -12.16 22.88 16.84
CA SER A 217 -11.67 24.19 16.38
C SER A 217 -10.81 24.11 15.10
N LEU A 218 -10.37 22.91 14.71
CA LEU A 218 -9.56 22.70 13.51
C LEU A 218 -10.41 22.37 12.27
N ILE A 219 -11.73 22.21 12.43
CA ILE A 219 -12.64 21.84 11.35
C ILE A 219 -12.79 23.03 10.39
N GLU A 220 -12.47 22.80 9.12
CA GLU A 220 -12.74 23.78 8.07
C GLU A 220 -14.22 23.78 7.66
N PRO A 221 -14.80 24.94 7.30
CA PRO A 221 -16.21 25.02 6.88
C PRO A 221 -16.49 24.30 5.56
N PHE A 222 -15.46 24.08 4.75
CA PHE A 222 -15.50 23.26 3.54
C PHE A 222 -14.10 22.74 3.21
N VAL A 223 -14.02 21.60 2.55
CA VAL A 223 -12.76 21.06 2.03
C VAL A 223 -12.56 21.57 0.59
N PRO A 224 -11.54 22.41 0.30
CA PRO A 224 -11.17 22.76 -1.06
C PRO A 224 -10.57 21.57 -1.80
N TRP A 225 -10.96 21.41 -3.05
CA TRP A 225 -10.54 20.30 -3.89
C TRP A 225 -10.24 20.79 -5.30
N THR A 226 -8.97 20.76 -5.69
CA THR A 226 -8.54 21.22 -7.03
C THR A 226 -8.06 20.04 -7.85
N ILE A 227 -8.56 19.95 -9.09
CA ILE A 227 -8.14 18.95 -10.07
C ILE A 227 -7.36 19.69 -11.18
N SER A 228 -6.04 19.46 -11.24
CA SER A 228 -5.16 20.15 -12.20
C SER A 228 -5.37 19.71 -13.64
N ARG A 229 -5.79 18.45 -13.83
CA ARG A 229 -6.03 17.83 -15.14
C ARG A 229 -7.16 18.51 -15.90
N ASN A 230 -7.21 18.28 -17.22
CA ASN A 230 -8.24 18.82 -18.10
C ASN A 230 -9.49 17.93 -18.20
N SER A 231 -9.50 16.81 -17.51
CA SER A 231 -10.62 15.89 -17.52
C SER A 231 -10.56 14.91 -16.35
N ILE A 232 -11.71 14.32 -16.03
CA ILE A 232 -11.90 13.26 -15.04
C ILE A 232 -12.59 12.07 -15.69
N SER A 233 -12.31 10.87 -15.18
CA SER A 233 -12.93 9.62 -15.58
C SER A 233 -14.33 9.45 -14.96
N LYS A 234 -15.06 8.44 -15.42
CA LYS A 234 -16.35 8.05 -14.82
C LYS A 234 -16.21 7.68 -13.34
N SER A 235 -15.14 6.96 -13.00
CA SER A 235 -14.84 6.58 -11.61
C SER A 235 -14.69 7.81 -10.71
N GLU A 236 -13.88 8.79 -11.13
CA GLU A 236 -13.71 10.06 -10.41
C GLU A 236 -15.02 10.83 -10.27
N PHE A 237 -15.84 10.86 -11.32
CA PHE A 237 -17.16 11.49 -11.26
C PHE A 237 -18.12 10.76 -10.31
N ALA A 238 -18.06 9.43 -10.23
CA ALA A 238 -18.81 8.68 -9.23
C ALA A 238 -18.37 8.98 -7.80
N VAL A 239 -17.08 9.23 -7.57
CA VAL A 239 -16.60 9.71 -6.27
C VAL A 239 -17.05 11.14 -5.98
N MET A 240 -17.11 12.03 -6.98
CA MET A 240 -17.72 13.36 -6.83
C MET A 240 -19.20 13.27 -6.44
N ASP A 241 -19.99 12.43 -7.12
CA ASP A 241 -21.40 12.17 -6.80
C ASP A 241 -21.56 11.61 -5.37
N LEU A 242 -20.64 10.72 -4.97
CA LEU A 242 -20.59 10.24 -3.60
C LEU A 242 -20.38 11.38 -2.60
N PHE A 243 -19.43 12.28 -2.83
CA PHE A 243 -19.22 13.40 -1.90
C PHE A 243 -20.42 14.35 -1.86
N ALA A 244 -21.08 14.58 -3.00
CA ALA A 244 -22.29 15.40 -3.08
C ALA A 244 -23.46 14.82 -2.28
N THR A 245 -23.59 13.49 -2.24
CA THR A 245 -24.75 12.80 -1.62
C THR A 245 -24.47 12.31 -0.21
N ASN A 246 -23.26 11.87 0.09
CA ASN A 246 -22.87 11.30 1.38
C ASN A 246 -22.95 12.33 2.53
N LYS A 247 -22.62 13.60 2.26
CA LYS A 247 -22.68 14.70 3.24
C LYS A 247 -22.10 14.33 4.61
N TRP A 248 -20.95 13.66 4.59
CA TRP A 248 -20.22 13.17 5.78
C TRP A 248 -20.92 12.09 6.62
N HIS A 249 -22.10 11.59 6.25
CA HIS A 249 -22.81 10.57 7.05
C HIS A 249 -22.04 9.25 7.13
N ARG A 250 -21.42 8.83 6.02
CA ARG A 250 -20.63 7.60 5.93
C ARG A 250 -19.13 7.92 5.91
N PRO A 251 -18.30 7.28 6.76
CA PRO A 251 -16.86 7.47 6.72
C PRO A 251 -16.27 7.03 5.38
N VAL A 252 -15.35 7.83 4.83
CA VAL A 252 -14.64 7.53 3.59
C VAL A 252 -13.16 7.34 3.89
N TYR A 253 -12.56 6.30 3.33
CA TYR A 253 -11.16 5.96 3.48
C TYR A 253 -10.50 5.72 2.13
N PHE A 254 -9.20 5.96 2.06
CA PHE A 254 -8.36 5.64 0.92
C PHE A 254 -7.27 4.65 1.34
N ALA A 255 -7.11 3.56 0.58
CA ALA A 255 -6.03 2.58 0.81
C ALA A 255 -4.64 3.13 0.44
N SER A 256 -4.59 4.20 -0.37
CA SER A 256 -3.37 4.89 -0.77
C SER A 256 -3.63 6.39 -0.94
N VAL A 257 -2.66 7.20 -0.53
CA VAL A 257 -2.66 8.66 -0.66
C VAL A 257 -1.36 9.13 -1.31
N GLY A 258 -1.37 10.33 -1.88
CA GLY A 258 -0.28 10.87 -2.68
C GLY A 258 -0.25 10.35 -4.12
N THR A 259 -1.22 9.52 -4.49
CA THR A 259 -1.44 9.01 -5.85
C THR A 259 -2.75 9.58 -6.41
N GLU A 260 -3.12 9.21 -7.63
CA GLU A 260 -4.43 9.57 -8.19
C GLU A 260 -5.61 9.02 -7.36
N GLY A 261 -5.37 7.97 -6.57
CA GLY A 261 -6.39 7.28 -5.77
C GLY A 261 -7.01 8.07 -4.62
N SER A 262 -6.35 9.14 -4.16
CA SER A 262 -6.90 10.06 -3.15
C SER A 262 -7.52 11.32 -3.76
N PHE A 263 -7.57 11.40 -5.09
CA PHE A 263 -8.19 12.48 -5.85
C PHE A 263 -7.63 13.87 -5.54
N GLY A 264 -6.41 13.98 -5.00
CA GLY A 264 -5.86 15.29 -4.59
C GLY A 264 -6.37 15.80 -3.24
N LEU A 265 -7.07 14.96 -2.45
CA LEU A 265 -7.54 15.27 -1.10
C LEU A 265 -6.49 14.93 -0.02
N ASN A 266 -5.22 14.83 -0.39
CA ASN A 266 -4.14 14.32 0.47
C ASN A 266 -4.03 15.06 1.82
N ASP A 267 -4.20 16.38 1.80
CA ASP A 267 -4.07 17.23 2.98
C ASP A 267 -5.28 17.12 3.93
N TYR A 268 -6.35 16.43 3.53
CA TYR A 268 -7.58 16.24 4.31
C TYR A 268 -7.75 14.78 4.71
N THR A 269 -6.63 14.14 5.05
CA THR A 269 -6.60 12.74 5.46
C THR A 269 -6.09 12.57 6.89
N GLN A 270 -6.46 11.47 7.52
CA GLN A 270 -5.98 11.03 8.81
C GLN A 270 -5.50 9.58 8.70
N LEU A 271 -4.23 9.34 9.03
CA LEU A 271 -3.65 8.00 9.06
C LEU A 271 -4.19 7.23 10.26
N GLU A 272 -4.99 6.19 10.03
CA GLU A 272 -5.57 5.35 11.08
C GLU A 272 -5.06 3.89 11.02
N GLY A 273 -3.99 3.64 10.27
CA GLY A 273 -3.38 2.34 10.07
C GLY A 273 -3.08 2.16 8.59
N PHE A 274 -3.60 1.09 7.97
CA PHE A 274 -3.30 0.79 6.57
C PHE A 274 -4.14 1.60 5.58
N ALA A 275 -5.07 2.41 6.06
CA ALA A 275 -5.87 3.32 5.26
C ALA A 275 -5.94 4.71 5.89
N TRP A 276 -6.29 5.68 5.07
CA TRP A 276 -6.40 7.09 5.42
C TRP A 276 -7.85 7.52 5.43
N ARG A 277 -8.37 7.94 6.58
CA ARG A 277 -9.72 8.49 6.70
C ARG A 277 -9.77 9.89 6.09
N PHE A 278 -10.79 10.19 5.29
CA PHE A 278 -11.08 11.55 4.85
C PHE A 278 -11.69 12.36 6.00
N VAL A 279 -11.06 13.48 6.37
CA VAL A 279 -11.46 14.33 7.50
C VAL A 279 -11.37 15.82 7.13
N PRO A 280 -12.24 16.69 7.66
CA PRO A 280 -12.28 18.12 7.31
C PRO A 280 -11.26 18.95 8.11
N ILE A 281 -10.03 18.45 8.27
CA ILE A 281 -8.93 19.14 8.94
C ILE A 281 -7.74 19.19 8.00
N LYS A 282 -7.35 20.40 7.61
CA LYS A 282 -6.21 20.61 6.72
C LYS A 282 -4.90 20.32 7.44
N THR A 283 -4.16 19.34 6.93
CA THR A 283 -2.84 18.95 7.40
C THR A 283 -1.92 18.77 6.20
N PRO A 284 -1.19 19.82 5.78
CA PRO A 284 -0.32 19.76 4.63
C PRO A 284 0.72 18.65 4.75
N GLY A 285 0.81 17.78 3.75
CA GLY A 285 1.87 16.79 3.68
C GLY A 285 3.24 17.46 3.58
N ARG A 286 4.22 17.03 4.40
CA ARG A 286 5.59 17.55 4.31
C ARG A 286 6.36 16.93 3.16
N ASN A 287 6.04 15.68 2.84
CA ASN A 287 6.61 14.89 1.74
C ASN A 287 5.67 13.73 1.37
N PHE A 288 6.05 12.97 0.34
CA PHE A 288 5.28 11.84 -0.19
C PHE A 288 4.95 10.71 0.84
N PHE A 289 5.69 10.64 1.95
CA PHE A 289 5.53 9.60 2.97
C PHE A 289 4.74 10.04 4.20
N THR A 290 4.49 11.34 4.35
CA THR A 290 3.96 11.94 5.59
C THR A 290 2.56 12.54 5.44
N TYR A 291 1.81 12.12 4.42
CA TYR A 291 0.42 12.55 4.25
C TYR A 291 -0.48 12.14 5.41
N GLY A 292 -1.44 13.01 5.68
CA GLY A 292 -2.48 12.88 6.69
C GLY A 292 -2.03 13.16 8.11
N ARG A 293 -2.94 13.70 8.92
CA ARG A 293 -2.73 13.86 10.36
C ARG A 293 -2.71 12.52 11.09
N ILE A 294 -2.30 12.55 12.35
CA ILE A 294 -2.35 11.41 13.25
C ILE A 294 -3.30 11.73 14.39
N ASP A 295 -4.26 10.86 14.62
CA ASP A 295 -4.94 10.74 15.90
C ASP A 295 -4.26 9.61 16.67
N THR A 296 -3.49 9.97 17.70
CA THR A 296 -2.65 9.04 18.44
C THR A 296 -3.46 7.94 19.11
N ASP A 297 -4.65 8.23 19.64
CA ASP A 297 -5.45 7.22 20.34
C ASP A 297 -6.00 6.18 19.35
N ILE A 298 -6.48 6.62 18.17
CA ILE A 298 -7.03 5.71 17.15
C ILE A 298 -5.91 4.86 16.54
N LEU A 299 -4.81 5.50 16.12
CA LEU A 299 -3.72 4.80 15.47
C LEU A 299 -3.01 3.83 16.44
N TYR A 300 -2.83 4.23 17.70
CA TYR A 300 -2.27 3.34 18.74
C TYR A 300 -3.17 2.13 18.96
N ASP A 301 -4.48 2.32 19.15
CA ASP A 301 -5.41 1.21 19.37
C ASP A 301 -5.43 0.23 18.17
N ASN A 302 -5.40 0.76 16.96
CA ASN A 302 -5.34 -0.06 15.76
C ASN A 302 -4.04 -0.88 15.68
N LEU A 303 -2.87 -0.24 15.75
CA LEU A 303 -1.57 -0.91 15.59
C LEU A 303 -1.22 -1.84 16.76
N MET A 304 -1.59 -1.47 17.98
CA MET A 304 -1.16 -2.18 19.19
C MET A 304 -2.17 -3.22 19.68
N ASN A 305 -3.47 -2.97 19.52
CA ASN A 305 -4.51 -3.80 20.15
C ASN A 305 -5.37 -4.58 19.15
N LYS A 306 -5.77 -3.97 18.03
CA LYS A 306 -6.74 -4.58 17.09
C LYS A 306 -6.11 -5.38 15.97
N PHE A 307 -4.93 -4.98 15.51
CA PHE A 307 -4.29 -5.58 14.36
C PHE A 307 -3.72 -6.96 14.67
N SER A 308 -3.74 -7.80 13.65
CA SER A 308 -3.17 -9.15 13.68
C SER A 308 -2.05 -9.22 12.64
N TRP A 309 -1.02 -10.03 12.88
CA TRP A 309 0.23 -9.99 12.09
C TRP A 309 0.60 -11.33 11.46
N GLY A 310 -0.31 -12.30 11.50
CA GLY A 310 -0.21 -13.54 10.75
C GLY A 310 1.04 -14.37 11.00
N ARG A 311 1.60 -14.30 12.23
CA ARG A 311 2.83 -14.97 12.65
C ARG A 311 4.08 -14.57 11.84
N MET A 312 4.10 -13.38 11.24
CA MET A 312 5.20 -13.00 10.35
C MET A 312 6.59 -12.94 11.00
N ASN A 313 6.65 -12.76 12.33
CA ASN A 313 7.89 -12.79 13.09
C ASN A 313 8.27 -14.19 13.62
N ALA A 314 7.46 -15.21 13.35
CA ALA A 314 7.73 -16.57 13.82
C ALA A 314 8.94 -17.18 13.07
N PRO A 315 9.87 -17.87 13.77
CA PRO A 315 11.06 -18.44 13.14
C PRO A 315 10.75 -19.44 12.02
N ASP A 316 9.68 -20.23 12.17
CA ASP A 316 9.22 -21.29 11.27
C ASP A 316 8.46 -20.79 10.03
N VAL A 317 8.09 -19.50 9.97
CA VAL A 317 7.26 -18.95 8.88
C VAL A 317 8.13 -18.28 7.82
N TYR A 318 8.35 -18.91 6.67
CA TYR A 318 9.09 -18.26 5.58
C TYR A 318 8.30 -17.09 4.96
N LEU A 319 8.94 -15.91 4.88
CA LEU A 319 8.41 -14.74 4.19
C LEU A 319 9.09 -14.63 2.83
N ASP A 320 8.32 -14.89 1.77
CA ASP A 320 8.83 -14.74 0.41
C ASP A 320 9.01 -13.25 0.03
N PHE A 321 9.69 -13.03 -1.09
CA PHE A 321 9.95 -11.70 -1.64
C PHE A 321 8.69 -10.83 -1.75
N PHE A 322 7.56 -11.38 -2.21
CA PHE A 322 6.33 -10.61 -2.39
C PHE A 322 5.68 -10.25 -1.05
N THR A 323 5.78 -11.13 -0.06
CA THR A 323 5.33 -10.84 1.31
C THR A 323 6.15 -9.72 1.93
N ILE A 324 7.49 -9.78 1.86
CA ILE A 324 8.38 -8.71 2.34
C ILE A 324 8.11 -7.40 1.61
N ARG A 325 7.98 -7.46 0.28
CA ARG A 325 7.61 -6.29 -0.54
C ARG A 325 6.27 -5.71 -0.13
N THR A 326 5.29 -6.52 0.23
CA THR A 326 3.98 -6.03 0.70
C THR A 326 4.11 -5.29 2.03
N ILE A 327 4.91 -5.79 2.97
CA ILE A 327 5.22 -5.11 4.24
C ILE A 327 5.85 -3.73 3.98
N ALA A 328 6.76 -3.64 3.01
CA ALA A 328 7.37 -2.38 2.58
C ALA A 328 6.35 -1.43 1.91
N VAL A 329 5.46 -1.96 1.06
CA VAL A 329 4.42 -1.17 0.36
C VAL A 329 3.38 -0.60 1.32
N VAL A 330 2.96 -1.36 2.33
CA VAL A 330 2.10 -0.81 3.41
C VAL A 330 2.90 0.12 4.33
N ARG A 331 4.22 0.22 4.17
CA ARG A 331 5.12 1.11 4.92
C ARG A 331 4.99 0.90 6.43
N MET A 332 4.99 -0.37 6.85
CA MET A 332 4.71 -0.74 8.23
C MET A 332 5.61 0.01 9.22
N ARG A 333 6.93 0.01 9.03
CA ARG A 333 7.88 0.75 9.89
C ARG A 333 7.58 2.26 9.94
N SER A 334 7.31 2.87 8.78
CA SER A 334 6.96 4.29 8.70
C SER A 334 5.75 4.64 9.57
N GLN A 335 4.70 3.82 9.56
CA GLN A 335 3.49 4.09 10.35
C GLN A 335 3.77 4.05 11.86
N PHE A 336 4.54 3.07 12.33
CA PHE A 336 4.94 2.97 13.74
C PHE A 336 5.84 4.15 14.13
N ASN A 337 6.80 4.52 13.29
CA ASN A 337 7.69 5.66 13.54
C ASN A 337 6.90 6.97 13.64
N ARG A 338 5.93 7.17 12.74
CA ARG A 338 5.03 8.32 12.76
C ARG A 338 4.18 8.38 14.03
N LEU A 339 3.66 7.24 14.50
CA LEU A 339 2.92 7.17 15.76
C LEU A 339 3.83 7.47 16.96
N ALA A 340 5.03 6.88 17.01
CA ALA A 340 6.00 7.10 18.08
C ALA A 340 6.40 8.58 18.17
N GLU A 341 6.69 9.23 17.04
CA GLU A 341 7.00 10.66 16.99
C GLU A 341 5.83 11.52 17.51
N ALA A 342 4.59 11.22 17.10
CA ALA A 342 3.41 11.94 17.61
C ALA A 342 3.22 11.76 19.13
N LEU A 343 3.43 10.55 19.65
CA LEU A 343 3.36 10.28 21.08
C LEU A 343 4.47 11.01 21.86
N LEU A 344 5.68 11.10 21.30
CA LEU A 344 6.79 11.87 21.90
C LEU A 344 6.46 13.36 21.95
N GLN A 345 5.85 13.92 20.90
CA GLN A 345 5.38 15.31 20.88
C GLN A 345 4.27 15.58 21.91
N GLU A 346 3.46 14.58 22.23
CA GLU A 346 2.48 14.62 23.32
C GLU A 346 3.09 14.36 24.72
N GLY A 347 4.41 14.12 24.82
CA GLY A 347 5.08 13.78 26.07
C GLY A 347 4.83 12.35 26.56
N LYS A 348 4.17 11.49 25.77
CA LYS A 348 3.85 10.09 26.09
C LYS A 348 5.00 9.15 25.75
N LYS A 349 6.14 9.37 26.42
CA LYS A 349 7.41 8.69 26.15
C LYS A 349 7.32 7.16 26.27
N ASP A 350 6.68 6.64 27.32
CA ASP A 350 6.55 5.19 27.54
C ASP A 350 5.72 4.52 26.45
N SER A 351 4.64 5.17 26.00
CA SER A 351 3.83 4.69 24.88
C SER A 351 4.62 4.69 23.57
N ALA A 352 5.45 5.71 23.33
CA ALA A 352 6.31 5.74 22.14
C ALA A 352 7.33 4.60 22.15
N LEU A 353 7.95 4.30 23.29
CA LEU A 353 8.85 3.14 23.44
C LEU A 353 8.14 1.83 23.14
N ASN A 354 6.93 1.62 23.66
CA ASN A 354 6.15 0.41 23.37
C ASN A 354 5.86 0.25 21.87
N VAL A 355 5.56 1.35 21.16
CA VAL A 355 5.31 1.33 19.72
C VAL A 355 6.59 0.96 18.95
N LEU A 356 7.74 1.55 19.33
CA LEU A 356 9.03 1.25 18.71
C LEU A 356 9.47 -0.21 18.97
N ASP A 357 9.28 -0.70 20.20
CA ASP A 357 9.58 -2.08 20.56
C ASP A 357 8.72 -3.06 19.76
N ARG A 358 7.44 -2.73 19.59
CA ARG A 358 6.49 -3.56 18.85
C ARG A 358 6.87 -3.72 17.39
N ILE A 359 7.28 -2.66 16.70
CA ILE A 359 7.68 -2.78 15.29
C ILE A 359 8.94 -3.63 15.13
N MET A 360 9.89 -3.53 16.07
CA MET A 360 11.12 -4.33 16.02
C MET A 360 10.85 -5.81 16.34
N GLU A 361 9.94 -6.11 17.26
CA GLU A 361 9.47 -7.48 17.53
C GLU A 361 8.76 -8.10 16.32
N LEU A 362 7.97 -7.28 15.60
CA LEU A 362 7.18 -7.71 14.45
C LEU A 362 8.00 -7.82 13.16
N THR A 363 9.06 -7.01 13.02
CA THR A 363 9.90 -6.94 11.82
C THR A 363 11.39 -7.06 12.16
N PRO A 364 11.81 -8.15 12.86
CA PRO A 364 13.22 -8.37 13.16
C PRO A 364 14.01 -8.53 11.86
N ASN A 365 15.26 -8.05 11.85
CA ASN A 365 16.10 -8.02 10.64
C ASN A 365 16.23 -9.39 9.94
N SER A 366 16.20 -10.48 10.72
CA SER A 366 16.27 -11.86 10.22
C SER A 366 15.04 -12.31 9.43
N LYS A 367 13.90 -11.61 9.55
CA LYS A 367 12.64 -11.91 8.84
C LYS A 367 12.31 -10.85 7.82
N VAL A 368 12.46 -9.59 8.20
CA VAL A 368 12.21 -8.42 7.36
C VAL A 368 13.47 -7.56 7.45
N PRO A 369 14.33 -7.55 6.41
CA PRO A 369 15.56 -6.77 6.42
C PRO A 369 15.29 -5.30 6.77
N TYR A 370 16.26 -4.65 7.41
CA TYR A 370 16.20 -3.21 7.63
C TYR A 370 16.09 -2.46 6.29
N ASP A 371 15.24 -1.44 6.28
CA ASP A 371 14.89 -0.66 5.10
C ASP A 371 15.09 0.84 5.33
N TYR A 372 14.73 1.63 4.31
CA TYR A 372 14.76 3.09 4.31
C TYR A 372 14.05 3.77 5.50
N PHE A 373 13.11 3.11 6.17
CA PHE A 373 12.40 3.67 7.32
C PHE A 373 13.04 3.35 8.67
N THR A 374 13.98 2.39 8.72
CA THR A 374 14.71 2.01 9.94
C THR A 374 15.41 3.19 10.64
N PRO A 375 16.02 4.16 9.92
CA PRO A 375 16.60 5.35 10.54
C PRO A 375 15.60 6.14 11.41
N GLY A 376 14.33 6.20 11.00
CA GLY A 376 13.28 6.83 11.81
C GLY A 376 12.98 6.06 13.10
N THR A 377 13.15 4.74 13.11
CA THR A 377 13.00 3.90 14.30
C THR A 377 14.15 4.15 15.27
N ILE A 378 15.39 4.21 14.74
CA ILE A 378 16.60 4.55 15.51
C ILE A 378 16.46 5.94 16.14
N GLU A 379 16.06 6.93 15.35
CA GLU A 379 15.81 8.29 15.84
C GLU A 379 14.74 8.32 16.94
N GLY A 380 13.65 7.57 16.75
CA GLY A 380 12.59 7.43 17.75
C GLY A 380 13.12 6.93 19.10
N TYR A 381 13.99 5.91 19.10
CA TYR A 381 14.61 5.41 20.33
C TYR A 381 15.53 6.44 20.98
N TYR A 382 16.33 7.18 20.19
CA TYR A 382 17.16 8.24 20.74
C TYR A 382 16.33 9.36 21.38
N LYS A 383 15.27 9.84 20.72
CA LYS A 383 14.33 10.84 21.29
C LYS A 383 13.63 10.33 22.53
N ALA A 384 13.33 9.03 22.55
CA ALA A 384 12.79 8.34 23.71
C ALA A 384 13.86 7.97 24.75
N GLY A 385 15.11 8.43 24.61
CA GLY A 385 16.20 8.21 25.57
C GLY A 385 16.65 6.75 25.73
N ALA A 386 16.22 5.84 24.87
CA ALA A 386 16.66 4.44 24.84
C ALA A 386 17.92 4.30 23.96
N ILE A 387 19.00 4.96 24.40
CA ILE A 387 20.24 5.14 23.62
C ILE A 387 20.86 3.79 23.24
N ASP A 388 20.89 2.81 24.16
CA ASP A 388 21.50 1.50 23.89
C ASP A 388 20.76 0.73 22.79
N LYS A 389 19.41 0.76 22.79
CA LYS A 389 18.60 0.13 21.74
C LYS A 389 18.82 0.80 20.39
N ALA A 390 18.88 2.12 20.36
CA ALA A 390 19.15 2.88 19.14
C ALA A 390 20.54 2.55 18.57
N ASN A 391 21.56 2.51 19.42
CA ASN A 391 22.93 2.14 19.06
C ASN A 391 23.02 0.72 18.52
N GLN A 392 22.33 -0.24 19.15
CA GLN A 392 22.32 -1.62 18.69
C GLN A 392 21.77 -1.74 17.26
N ILE A 393 20.60 -1.15 16.99
CA ILE A 393 19.96 -1.21 15.67
C ILE A 393 20.81 -0.48 14.63
N LEU A 394 21.41 0.66 15.01
CA LEU A 394 22.32 1.41 14.16
C LEU A 394 23.53 0.56 13.74
N ASP A 395 24.15 -0.15 14.68
CA ASP A 395 25.32 -1.01 14.40
C ASP A 395 24.94 -2.20 13.52
N GLU A 396 23.80 -2.86 13.80
CA GLU A 396 23.30 -3.98 13.00
C GLU A 396 22.97 -3.53 11.57
N PHE A 397 22.38 -2.35 11.40
CA PHE A 397 22.05 -1.82 10.07
C PHE A 397 23.31 -1.39 9.31
N ALA A 398 24.25 -0.72 9.98
CA ALA A 398 25.54 -0.38 9.38
C ALA A 398 26.30 -1.62 8.88
N LEU A 399 26.31 -2.70 9.67
CA LEU A 399 26.93 -3.97 9.26
C LEU A 399 26.22 -4.62 8.06
N MET A 400 24.90 -4.51 7.98
CA MET A 400 24.15 -5.01 6.81
C MET A 400 24.52 -4.22 5.55
N LEU A 401 24.53 -2.88 5.64
CA LEU A 401 24.90 -2.00 4.53
C LEU A 401 26.34 -2.24 4.06
N ASP A 402 27.28 -2.43 4.99
CA ASP A 402 28.67 -2.76 4.68
C ASP A 402 28.78 -4.06 3.86
N LYS A 403 28.05 -5.11 4.26
CA LYS A 403 28.01 -6.39 3.53
C LYS A 403 27.42 -6.24 2.14
N ASP A 404 26.31 -5.50 2.01
CA ASP A 404 25.62 -5.29 0.74
C ASP A 404 26.50 -4.48 -0.22
N LEU A 405 27.09 -3.38 0.24
CA LEU A 405 28.02 -2.57 -0.54
C LEU A 405 29.26 -3.35 -0.95
N SER A 406 29.89 -4.08 -0.02
CA SER A 406 31.01 -4.98 -0.32
C SER A 406 30.64 -6.02 -1.38
N TYR A 407 29.44 -6.59 -1.31
CA TYR A 407 28.95 -7.53 -2.32
C TYR A 407 28.81 -6.86 -3.68
N PHE A 408 28.11 -5.72 -3.76
CA PHE A 408 27.85 -5.02 -5.02
C PHE A 408 29.15 -4.56 -5.70
N PHE A 409 30.09 -4.00 -4.95
CA PHE A 409 31.40 -3.60 -5.50
C PHE A 409 32.34 -4.78 -5.78
N GLY A 410 32.09 -5.95 -5.17
CA GLY A 410 32.77 -7.20 -5.52
C GLY A 410 32.30 -7.83 -6.84
N LEU A 411 31.18 -7.37 -7.40
CA LEU A 411 30.67 -7.86 -8.68
C LEU A 411 31.53 -7.37 -9.86
N LYS A 412 31.49 -8.11 -10.97
CA LYS A 412 32.05 -7.60 -12.24
C LYS A 412 31.33 -6.31 -12.63
N LYS A 413 32.07 -5.34 -13.19
CA LYS A 413 31.56 -4.01 -13.55
C LYS A 413 30.15 -4.00 -14.17
N LYS A 414 29.92 -4.80 -15.22
CA LYS A 414 28.61 -4.91 -15.90
C LYS A 414 27.42 -5.31 -15.01
N PHE A 415 27.68 -5.99 -13.89
CA PHE A 415 26.65 -6.39 -12.92
C PHE A 415 26.51 -5.34 -11.82
N ALA A 416 27.62 -4.76 -11.35
CA ALA A 416 27.58 -3.66 -10.40
C ALA A 416 26.85 -2.43 -10.97
N GLU A 417 27.06 -2.10 -12.25
CA GLU A 417 26.32 -1.05 -12.96
C GLU A 417 24.80 -1.30 -12.96
N ARG A 418 24.36 -2.56 -13.00
CA ARG A 418 22.93 -2.91 -12.93
C ARG A 418 22.36 -2.79 -11.53
N ALA A 419 23.20 -2.85 -10.50
CA ALA A 419 22.85 -2.67 -9.09
C ALA A 419 23.03 -1.21 -8.63
N SER A 420 23.21 -0.25 -9.55
CA SER A 420 23.49 1.15 -9.21
C SER A 420 22.43 1.77 -8.29
N LEU A 421 21.15 1.43 -8.47
CA LEU A 421 20.07 1.89 -7.59
C LEU A 421 20.22 1.33 -6.17
N ASP A 422 20.47 0.02 -6.04
CA ASP A 422 20.67 -0.62 -4.72
C ASP A 422 21.89 -0.03 -4.00
N ILE A 423 22.98 0.25 -4.72
CA ILE A 423 24.18 0.91 -4.18
C ILE A 423 23.84 2.33 -3.69
N GLN A 424 23.09 3.12 -4.48
CA GLN A 424 22.66 4.46 -4.09
C GLN A 424 21.80 4.45 -2.83
N GLU A 425 20.85 3.52 -2.73
CA GLU A 425 20.00 3.36 -1.55
C GLU A 425 20.82 2.97 -0.30
N CYS A 426 21.80 2.08 -0.45
CA CYS A 426 22.70 1.70 0.64
C CYS A 426 23.55 2.89 1.11
N LEU A 427 24.15 3.64 0.18
CA LEU A 427 24.93 4.85 0.48
C LEU A 427 24.09 5.92 1.17
N GLN A 428 22.86 6.14 0.68
CA GLN A 428 21.93 7.09 1.30
C GLN A 428 21.59 6.67 2.73
N SER A 429 21.33 5.38 2.96
CA SER A 429 21.05 4.85 4.30
C SER A 429 22.25 5.01 5.23
N LEU A 430 23.46 4.71 4.75
CA LEU A 430 24.70 4.87 5.52
C LEU A 430 24.94 6.34 5.91
N GLN A 431 24.71 7.27 4.98
CA GLN A 431 24.77 8.70 5.26
C GLN A 431 23.75 9.12 6.34
N GLN A 432 22.52 8.60 6.28
CA GLN A 432 21.51 8.89 7.31
C GLN A 432 21.93 8.36 8.69
N LEU A 433 22.50 7.15 8.77
CA LEU A 433 23.01 6.61 10.04
C LEU A 433 24.14 7.48 10.61
N MET A 434 25.06 7.93 9.76
CA MET A 434 26.14 8.85 10.15
C MET A 434 25.58 10.16 10.74
N VAL A 435 24.61 10.77 10.06
CA VAL A 435 23.96 12.01 10.52
C VAL A 435 23.22 11.80 11.84
N LEU A 436 22.51 10.67 12.01
CA LEU A 436 21.83 10.34 13.25
C LEU A 436 22.81 10.15 14.40
N ALA A 437 23.86 9.35 14.20
CA ALA A 437 24.90 9.14 15.21
C ALA A 437 25.51 10.48 15.66
N ARG A 438 25.83 11.38 14.72
CA ARG A 438 26.38 12.71 15.03
C ARG A 438 25.37 13.57 15.79
N THR A 439 24.12 13.60 15.36
CA THR A 439 23.03 14.41 15.97
C THR A 439 22.79 14.02 17.43
N TYR A 440 22.90 12.73 17.76
CA TYR A 440 22.67 12.20 19.10
C TYR A 440 23.98 11.93 19.87
N ASN A 441 25.06 12.63 19.52
CA ASN A 441 26.36 12.61 20.21
C ASN A 441 27.05 11.24 20.28
N GLN A 442 26.75 10.33 19.37
CA GLN A 442 27.43 9.04 19.21
C GLN A 442 28.66 9.20 18.31
N ASN A 443 29.59 10.07 18.71
CA ASN A 443 30.66 10.59 17.86
C ASN A 443 31.58 9.49 17.30
N GLU A 444 32.00 8.53 18.12
CA GLU A 444 32.86 7.42 17.69
C GLU A 444 32.20 6.59 16.58
N LYS A 445 30.90 6.31 16.71
CA LYS A 445 30.12 5.61 15.69
C LYS A 445 29.99 6.45 14.43
N ALA A 446 29.71 7.75 14.57
CA ALA A 446 29.61 8.67 13.45
C ALA A 446 30.92 8.75 12.65
N ASP A 447 32.06 8.83 13.33
CA ASP A 447 33.39 8.86 12.70
C ASP A 447 33.68 7.58 11.91
N LYS A 448 33.30 6.41 12.45
CA LYS A 448 33.42 5.14 11.73
C LYS A 448 32.53 5.09 10.49
N LEU A 449 31.26 5.46 10.62
CA LEU A 449 30.31 5.49 9.49
C LEU A 449 30.75 6.46 8.40
N GLU A 450 31.39 7.57 8.77
CA GLU A 450 31.93 8.55 7.83
C GLU A 450 33.10 7.98 7.02
N GLN A 451 33.98 7.21 7.67
CA GLN A 451 35.06 6.49 6.98
C GLN A 451 34.50 5.46 5.99
N ASP A 452 33.54 4.64 6.43
CA ASP A 452 32.90 3.62 5.59
C ASP A 452 32.17 4.27 4.41
N PHE A 453 31.40 5.34 4.65
CA PHE A 453 30.71 6.10 3.59
C PHE A 453 31.70 6.67 2.59
N THR A 454 32.78 7.31 3.05
CA THR A 454 33.78 7.90 2.17
C THR A 454 34.44 6.85 1.28
N PHE A 455 34.77 5.69 1.86
CA PHE A 455 35.36 4.56 1.13
C PHE A 455 34.44 4.07 0.01
N TYR A 456 33.18 3.76 0.32
CA TYR A 456 32.23 3.26 -0.68
C TYR A 456 31.81 4.32 -1.70
N TYR A 457 31.68 5.58 -1.30
CA TYR A 457 31.35 6.67 -2.20
C TYR A 457 32.44 6.90 -3.25
N GLN A 458 33.71 6.79 -2.89
CA GLN A 458 34.81 6.84 -3.85
C GLN A 458 34.75 5.70 -4.86
N GLN A 459 34.38 4.48 -4.44
CA GLN A 459 34.19 3.36 -5.37
C GLN A 459 33.01 3.62 -6.31
N PHE A 460 31.91 4.16 -5.77
CA PHE A 460 30.73 4.52 -6.57
C PHE A 460 31.04 5.54 -7.66
N GLN A 461 31.87 6.55 -7.38
CA GLN A 461 32.28 7.54 -8.37
C GLN A 461 33.12 6.95 -9.52
N ASN A 462 33.76 5.80 -9.29
CA ASN A 462 34.59 5.10 -10.27
C ASN A 462 33.85 3.97 -11.01
N LEU A 463 32.60 3.71 -10.63
CA LEU A 463 31.73 2.71 -11.26
C LEU A 463 31.30 3.20 -12.64
#